data_AF-A0A7I8D5F3-F1
#
_entry.id   AF-A0A7I8D5F3-F1
#
_cell.length_a   1.000
_cell.length_b   1.000
_cell.length_c   1.000
_cell.angle_alpha   90.00
_cell.angle_beta   90.00
_cell.angle_gamma   90.00
#
_symmetry.space_group_name_H-M   'P 1'
#
loop_
_entity.id
_entity.type
_entity.pdbx_description
1 polymer ?
#
loop_
_entity_poly.entity_id
_entity_poly.type
_entity_poly.pdbx_seq_one_letter_code
_entity_poly.pdbx_strand_id
1 'polypeptide(L)'
;MKRLYIAAITLFLVPIFAMGFISLVDQDATVSATENRNLKEKPSLTFQTLFDGSFAKDFEEYYSDTFPFRDAFMNVNQGVRSLFTWKGEDDVTIVDPGQIDHIGAGEHLQDGDLPDSSSSESSSSSPSSSSAPSSSANASSESASSQEEASSPVEVPDDTEVDNHGGVIIVKDRAMELFSLNEKKLTSYTDTLNKMKTQLPSSTRVFNLLAPTSVEFYSPSKYHSLTQSQKGAFDLAYSQLQDVIPVDAYSAIAPHTDEYLYFRTDHHWTARGAYYAYTAFAKQAGFTPVDINDFETGQIDDFVGSLYRATQAQVLKDNPDYVEYFLPNVENEGKYFKSQDMTDGITIHAVATKVNSSNKYLCFISGDTLLSRFTTGVKNGKSILVIKESYGNAFVPWLLNHYENVYVCDPRQGTINIPSFVRDNNVDDVLAINYAFSACSGFNKYIDKCLD
;
A
#
# COMPACT_ATOMS: atom_id res chain seq x y z
N MET A 1 19.14 35.58 41.32
CA MET A 1 18.73 34.16 41.28
C MET A 1 17.21 33.98 41.26
N LYS A 2 16.45 34.35 42.31
CA LYS A 2 14.97 34.19 42.32
C LYS A 2 14.23 34.79 41.11
N ARG A 3 14.59 36.01 40.68
CA ARG A 3 13.99 36.66 39.50
C ARG A 3 14.30 35.92 38.19
N LEU A 4 15.45 35.25 38.12
CA LEU A 4 15.86 34.46 36.94
C LEU A 4 15.06 33.16 36.86
N TYR A 5 14.85 32.48 37.99
CA TYR A 5 14.00 31.27 38.07
C TYR A 5 12.54 31.59 37.78
N ILE A 6 12.00 32.69 38.31
CA ILE A 6 10.63 33.11 38.01
C ILE A 6 10.49 33.42 36.51
N ALA A 7 11.47 34.10 35.90
CA ALA A 7 11.45 34.37 34.47
C ALA A 7 11.51 33.08 33.64
N ALA A 8 12.38 32.12 34.00
CA ALA A 8 12.48 30.83 33.31
C ALA A 8 11.20 29.97 33.47
N ILE A 9 10.64 29.92 34.67
CA ILE A 9 9.38 29.20 34.95
C ILE A 9 8.22 29.84 34.17
N THR A 10 8.16 31.17 34.14
CA THR A 10 7.11 31.89 33.40
C THR A 10 7.25 31.66 31.90
N LEU A 11 8.48 31.72 31.37
CA LEU A 11 8.79 31.45 29.96
C LEU A 11 8.39 30.03 29.54
N PHE A 12 8.50 29.05 30.45
CA PHE A 12 8.16 27.66 30.17
C PHE A 12 6.66 27.37 30.36
N LEU A 13 6.06 27.80 31.47
CA LEU A 13 4.69 27.43 31.83
C LEU A 13 3.62 28.26 31.10
N VAL A 14 3.86 29.55 30.85
CA VAL A 14 2.84 30.40 30.22
C VAL A 14 2.46 29.91 28.82
N PRO A 15 3.40 29.52 27.93
CA PRO A 15 3.05 28.93 26.66
C PRO A 15 2.25 27.63 26.81
N ILE A 16 2.62 26.75 27.74
CA ILE A 16 1.93 25.46 27.95
C ILE A 16 0.48 25.68 28.40
N PHE A 17 0.24 26.56 29.38
CA PHE A 17 -1.12 26.84 29.85
C PHE A 17 -1.94 27.64 28.83
N ALA A 18 -1.32 28.57 28.10
CA ALA A 18 -1.98 29.27 27.00
C ALA A 18 -2.39 28.29 25.89
N MET A 19 -1.51 27.34 25.55
CA MET A 19 -1.77 26.30 24.56
C MET A 19 -2.89 25.36 25.00
N GLY A 20 -2.87 24.93 26.27
CA GLY A 20 -3.95 24.14 26.85
C GLY A 20 -5.30 24.88 26.86
N PHE A 21 -5.30 26.19 27.10
CA PHE A 21 -6.52 26.99 27.02
C PHE A 21 -7.03 27.13 25.57
N ILE A 22 -6.13 27.37 24.62
CA ILE A 22 -6.49 27.43 23.19
C ILE A 22 -7.09 26.08 22.76
N SER A 23 -6.47 24.96 23.16
CA SER A 23 -6.96 23.62 22.85
C SER A 23 -8.37 23.30 23.36
N LEU A 24 -8.86 24.02 24.38
CA LEU A 24 -10.22 23.85 24.90
C LEU A 24 -11.27 24.67 24.14
N VAL A 25 -10.85 25.72 23.44
CA VAL A 25 -11.75 26.71 22.80
C VAL A 25 -11.68 26.64 21.27
N ASP A 26 -10.61 26.07 20.72
CA ASP A 26 -10.41 25.94 19.28
C ASP A 26 -11.45 25.00 18.64
N GLN A 27 -11.74 25.22 17.36
CA GLN A 27 -12.55 24.30 16.58
C GLN A 27 -11.63 23.24 15.99
N ASP A 28 -11.97 21.97 16.23
CA ASP A 28 -11.19 20.85 15.73
C ASP A 28 -11.16 20.86 14.20
N ALA A 29 -9.94 20.89 13.64
CA ALA A 29 -9.75 20.71 12.20
C ALA A 29 -10.20 19.29 11.81
N THR A 30 -10.89 19.18 10.67
CA THR A 30 -11.32 17.89 10.12
C THR A 30 -10.34 17.35 9.06
N VAL A 31 -9.45 18.21 8.54
CA VAL A 31 -8.48 17.87 7.49
C VAL A 31 -7.16 18.58 7.79
N SER A 32 -6.03 17.88 7.62
CA SER A 32 -4.71 18.52 7.57
C SER A 32 -4.32 18.80 6.12
N ALA A 33 -4.18 20.08 5.78
CA ALA A 33 -3.67 20.51 4.49
C ALA A 33 -2.18 20.17 4.33
N THR A 34 -1.42 20.08 5.43
CA THR A 34 0.00 19.72 5.42
C THR A 34 0.18 18.24 5.14
N GLU A 35 -0.56 17.38 5.83
CA GLU A 35 -0.43 15.92 5.69
C GLU A 35 -1.32 15.34 4.58
N ASN A 36 -2.14 16.18 3.91
CA ASN A 36 -3.13 15.79 2.91
C ASN A 36 -3.97 14.58 3.36
N ARG A 37 -4.50 14.63 4.59
CA ARG A 37 -5.36 13.59 5.17
C ARG A 37 -6.50 14.13 6.00
N ASN A 38 -7.58 13.35 6.06
CA ASN A 38 -8.63 13.54 7.05
C ASN A 38 -8.05 13.27 8.45
N LEU A 39 -8.48 14.08 9.41
CA LEU A 39 -8.10 13.95 10.81
C LEU A 39 -9.12 13.10 11.54
N LYS A 40 -8.68 12.37 12.57
CA LYS A 40 -9.56 11.51 13.35
C LYS A 40 -10.72 12.31 13.94
N GLU A 41 -11.93 11.78 13.86
CA GLU A 41 -13.11 12.41 14.48
C GLU A 41 -13.12 12.22 16.00
N LYS A 42 -13.82 13.13 16.68
CA LYS A 42 -13.96 13.08 18.14
C LYS A 42 -14.70 11.79 18.56
N PRO A 43 -14.09 10.92 19.39
CA PRO A 43 -14.73 9.66 19.77
C PRO A 43 -15.95 9.88 20.65
N SER A 44 -16.97 9.05 20.46
CA SER A 44 -18.15 9.06 21.34
C SER A 44 -17.85 8.37 22.67
N LEU A 45 -18.05 9.09 23.76
CA LEU A 45 -17.96 8.53 25.11
C LEU A 45 -19.18 7.65 25.39
N THR A 46 -18.99 6.33 25.46
CA THR A 46 -20.02 5.37 25.86
C THR A 46 -19.51 4.50 27.01
N PHE A 47 -20.42 3.88 27.76
CA PHE A 47 -20.04 2.95 28.83
C PHE A 47 -19.23 1.74 28.32
N GLN A 48 -19.47 1.33 27.08
CA GLN A 48 -18.75 0.22 26.44
C GLN A 48 -17.32 0.63 26.08
N THR A 49 -17.16 1.76 25.37
CA THR A 49 -15.85 2.28 24.95
C THR A 49 -14.97 2.73 26.13
N LEU A 50 -15.58 3.09 27.26
CA LEU A 50 -14.85 3.40 28.49
C LEU A 50 -14.34 2.13 29.20
N PHE A 51 -15.09 1.03 29.16
CA PHE A 51 -14.75 -0.21 29.88
C PHE A 51 -13.77 -1.09 29.11
N ASP A 52 -13.81 -1.08 27.77
CA ASP A 52 -12.88 -1.81 26.92
C ASP A 52 -11.56 -1.06 26.65
N GLY A 53 -11.45 0.19 27.11
CA GLY A 53 -10.25 1.03 26.98
C GLY A 53 -10.05 1.68 25.61
N SER A 54 -10.96 1.45 24.65
CA SER A 54 -10.88 2.03 23.30
C SER A 54 -10.99 3.55 23.32
N PHE A 55 -11.83 4.11 24.19
CA PHE A 55 -12.05 5.57 24.26
C PHE A 55 -10.75 6.34 24.55
N ALA A 56 -9.90 5.85 25.46
CA ALA A 56 -8.67 6.55 25.81
C ALA A 56 -7.70 6.59 24.63
N LYS A 57 -7.53 5.46 23.94
CA LYS A 57 -6.70 5.36 22.73
C LYS A 57 -7.25 6.25 21.62
N ASP A 58 -8.56 6.20 21.39
CA ASP A 58 -9.19 6.97 20.33
C ASP A 58 -9.14 8.48 20.60
N PHE A 59 -9.26 8.88 21.86
CA PHE A 59 -9.17 10.28 22.26
C PHE A 59 -7.74 10.81 22.16
N GLU A 60 -6.73 10.00 22.50
CA GLU A 60 -5.32 10.36 22.33
C GLU A 60 -4.97 10.57 20.85
N GLU A 61 -5.43 9.67 19.97
CA GLU A 61 -5.25 9.81 18.52
C GLU A 61 -5.97 11.06 17.98
N TYR A 62 -7.23 11.29 18.37
CA TYR A 62 -7.97 12.51 17.99
C TYR A 62 -7.29 13.78 18.50
N TYR A 63 -6.87 13.83 19.76
CA TYR A 63 -6.23 15.03 20.33
C TYR A 63 -4.87 15.31 19.70
N SER A 64 -4.11 14.27 19.35
CA SER A 64 -2.88 14.41 18.57
C SER A 64 -3.16 15.03 17.19
N ASP A 65 -4.23 14.57 16.54
CA ASP A 65 -4.65 15.02 15.20
C ASP A 65 -5.18 16.46 15.20
N THR A 66 -5.96 16.87 16.20
CA THR A 66 -6.61 18.18 16.26
C THR A 66 -5.86 19.21 17.12
N PHE A 67 -4.63 18.89 17.55
CA PHE A 67 -3.83 19.76 18.41
C PHE A 67 -3.66 21.17 17.80
N PRO A 68 -3.85 22.25 18.58
CA PRO A 68 -3.76 23.61 18.05
C PRO A 68 -2.42 23.91 17.39
N PHE A 69 -2.47 24.58 16.24
CA PHE A 69 -1.30 24.94 15.44
C PHE A 69 -0.46 23.73 14.97
N ARG A 70 -1.03 22.52 14.90
CA ARG A 70 -0.37 21.31 14.38
C ARG A 70 0.37 21.58 13.07
N ASP A 71 -0.30 22.17 12.08
CA ASP A 71 0.31 22.49 10.78
C ASP A 71 1.55 23.40 10.91
N ALA A 72 1.54 24.37 11.83
CA ALA A 72 2.69 25.23 12.07
C ALA A 72 3.86 24.45 12.69
N PHE A 73 3.61 23.57 13.66
CA PHE A 73 4.63 22.70 14.23
C PHE A 73 5.18 21.69 13.22
N MET A 74 4.31 21.12 12.37
CA MET A 74 4.71 20.21 11.30
C MET A 74 5.62 20.92 10.29
N ASN A 75 5.29 22.15 9.88
CA ASN A 75 6.15 22.95 9.00
C ASN A 75 7.52 23.26 9.64
N VAL A 76 7.57 23.56 10.95
CA VAL A 76 8.83 23.75 11.68
C VAL A 76 9.64 22.45 11.73
N ASN A 77 8.99 21.32 12.01
CA ASN A 77 9.61 20.00 12.01
C ASN A 77 10.17 19.63 10.63
N GLN A 78 9.44 19.90 9.55
CA GLN A 78 9.92 19.74 8.18
C GLN A 78 11.16 20.59 7.91
N GLY A 79 11.16 21.86 8.35
CA GLY A 79 12.33 22.73 8.26
C GLY A 79 13.56 22.15 8.96
N VAL A 80 13.38 21.57 10.15
CA VAL A 80 14.47 20.88 10.87
C VAL A 80 14.90 19.60 10.15
N ARG A 81 13.96 18.76 9.69
CA ARG A 81 14.25 17.54 8.93
C ARG A 81 14.98 17.81 7.62
N SER A 82 14.67 18.94 6.96
CA SER A 82 15.35 19.38 5.73
C SER A 82 16.87 19.58 5.93
N LEU A 83 17.30 19.90 7.15
CA LEU A 83 18.73 20.03 7.51
C LEU A 83 19.43 18.68 7.66
N PHE A 84 18.68 17.61 7.92
CA PHE A 84 19.18 16.24 8.04
C PHE A 84 18.94 15.41 6.77
N THR A 85 18.35 15.99 5.74
CA THR A 85 18.15 15.31 4.44
C THR A 85 19.43 15.37 3.64
N TRP A 86 19.94 14.21 3.22
CA TRP A 86 21.14 14.14 2.39
C TRP A 86 20.76 14.29 0.92
N LYS A 87 21.25 15.37 0.29
CA LYS A 87 21.17 15.55 -1.17
C LYS A 87 22.38 14.85 -1.78
N GLY A 88 22.14 13.77 -2.51
CA GLY A 88 23.17 13.06 -3.28
C GLY A 88 23.47 13.77 -4.60
N GLU A 89 24.37 13.17 -5.39
CA GLU A 89 24.55 13.53 -6.81
C GLU A 89 23.31 13.09 -7.64
N ASP A 90 23.07 13.77 -8.77
CA ASP A 90 22.04 13.47 -9.78
C ASP A 90 20.55 13.65 -9.37
N ASP A 91 20.19 14.73 -8.68
CA ASP A 91 18.80 15.02 -8.26
C ASP A 91 18.15 13.93 -7.38
N VAL A 92 18.98 13.13 -6.70
CA VAL A 92 18.54 12.09 -5.76
C VAL A 92 18.53 12.64 -4.34
N THR A 93 17.37 12.56 -3.68
CA THR A 93 17.22 12.88 -2.26
C THR A 93 16.85 11.62 -1.48
N ILE A 94 17.53 11.34 -0.38
CA ILE A 94 17.16 10.25 0.53
C ILE A 94 16.57 10.85 1.80
N VAL A 95 15.35 10.42 2.14
CA VAL A 95 14.61 10.84 3.33
C VAL A 95 14.46 9.64 4.26
N ASP A 96 14.87 9.79 5.50
CA ASP A 96 14.45 8.87 6.57
C ASP A 96 13.05 9.30 7.04
N PRO A 97 12.00 8.51 6.77
CA PRO A 97 10.64 8.87 7.16
C PRO A 97 10.47 8.92 8.70
N GLY A 98 11.38 8.33 9.49
CA GLY A 98 11.22 8.13 10.92
C GLY A 98 10.00 7.24 11.24
N GLN A 99 9.47 7.33 12.45
CA GLN A 99 8.26 6.58 12.87
C GLN A 99 6.93 7.16 12.33
N ILE A 100 6.96 8.04 11.32
CA ILE A 100 5.72 8.60 10.75
C ILE A 100 5.06 7.50 9.91
N ASP A 101 3.84 7.11 10.29
CA ASP A 101 2.93 6.15 9.67
C ASP A 101 3.61 5.10 8.79
N HIS A 102 3.78 3.87 9.33
CA HIS A 102 4.37 2.73 8.63
C HIS A 102 3.80 2.64 7.20
N ILE A 103 4.64 2.94 6.19
CA ILE A 103 4.24 2.78 4.80
C ILE A 103 3.86 1.30 4.59
N GLY A 104 2.68 1.05 4.01
CA GLY A 104 2.15 -0.31 3.89
C GLY A 104 1.41 -0.85 5.14
N ALA A 105 1.08 -0.02 6.14
CA ALA A 105 0.24 -0.42 7.27
C ALA A 105 -1.16 -0.93 6.85
N GLY A 106 -1.62 -0.52 5.67
CA GLY A 106 -2.92 -0.88 5.09
C GLY A 106 -3.80 0.34 4.81
N GLU A 107 -4.85 0.10 4.03
CA GLU A 107 -5.80 1.08 3.49
C GLU A 107 -7.17 0.87 4.13
N HIS A 108 -7.27 1.14 5.44
CA HIS A 108 -8.48 0.88 6.20
C HIS A 108 -9.65 1.79 5.77
N LEU A 109 -10.86 1.22 5.70
CA LEU A 109 -12.08 2.03 5.68
C LEU A 109 -12.33 2.65 7.04
N GLN A 110 -12.52 3.96 7.05
CA GLN A 110 -13.05 4.67 8.20
C GLN A 110 -14.58 4.78 8.06
N ASP A 111 -15.29 4.87 9.19
CA ASP A 111 -16.76 4.87 9.22
C ASP A 111 -17.42 6.03 8.43
N GLY A 112 -16.65 7.06 8.03
CA GLY A 112 -17.07 8.18 7.17
C GLY A 112 -16.73 8.06 5.68
N ASP A 113 -15.98 7.03 5.26
CA ASP A 113 -15.53 6.83 3.87
C ASP A 113 -16.46 5.91 3.05
N LEU A 114 -17.56 5.44 3.64
CA LEU A 114 -18.53 4.61 2.93
C LEU A 114 -19.23 5.43 1.83
N PRO A 115 -19.33 4.90 0.60
CA PRO A 115 -19.97 5.61 -0.49
C PRO A 115 -21.47 5.81 -0.22
N ASP A 116 -21.96 7.02 -0.50
CA ASP A 116 -23.39 7.29 -0.61
C ASP A 116 -23.99 6.36 -1.66
N SER A 117 -25.04 5.64 -1.30
CA SER A 117 -25.69 4.57 -2.09
C SER A 117 -26.30 4.98 -3.45
N SER A 118 -25.90 6.11 -4.05
CA SER A 118 -26.48 6.63 -5.28
C SER A 118 -25.46 7.28 -6.21
N SER A 119 -24.98 6.55 -7.23
CA SER A 119 -24.96 6.99 -8.65
C SER A 119 -24.04 6.12 -9.51
N SER A 120 -24.64 5.25 -10.32
CA SER A 120 -24.05 4.61 -11.49
C SER A 120 -24.20 5.55 -12.69
N GLU A 121 -23.14 5.92 -13.39
CA GLU A 121 -23.26 6.33 -14.80
C GLU A 121 -21.94 6.22 -15.56
N SER A 122 -22.08 5.77 -16.80
CA SER A 122 -21.08 5.25 -17.70
C SER A 122 -20.86 6.21 -18.87
N SER A 123 -19.61 6.43 -19.34
CA SER A 123 -19.36 6.91 -20.72
C SER A 123 -17.89 6.79 -21.20
N SER A 124 -17.74 6.13 -22.34
CA SER A 124 -16.53 5.87 -23.13
C SER A 124 -16.06 7.03 -24.03
N SER A 125 -14.74 7.14 -24.29
CA SER A 125 -14.19 7.45 -25.64
C SER A 125 -12.67 7.24 -25.75
N SER A 126 -12.22 6.59 -26.83
CA SER A 126 -10.85 6.16 -27.18
C SER A 126 -9.90 7.27 -27.72
N PRO A 127 -8.55 7.13 -27.63
CA PRO A 127 -7.60 8.06 -28.24
C PRO A 127 -6.85 7.48 -29.47
N SER A 128 -6.34 8.38 -30.32
CA SER A 128 -5.54 8.14 -31.54
C SER A 128 -4.03 8.35 -31.30
N SER A 129 -3.23 7.59 -32.03
CA SER A 129 -1.76 7.47 -31.97
C SER A 129 -0.99 8.52 -32.79
N SER A 130 0.27 8.81 -32.42
CA SER A 130 1.39 8.92 -33.38
C SER A 130 2.80 8.97 -32.74
N SER A 131 3.59 8.00 -33.19
CA SER A 131 5.05 7.82 -33.31
C SER A 131 6.06 8.99 -33.11
N ALA A 132 7.16 8.65 -32.44
CA ALA A 132 8.49 9.28 -32.48
C ALA A 132 9.25 9.01 -33.81
N PRO A 133 10.40 9.68 -34.04
CA PRO A 133 11.64 8.91 -34.15
C PRO A 133 12.92 9.58 -33.58
N SER A 134 13.94 8.73 -33.45
CA SER A 134 15.28 8.89 -32.88
C SER A 134 16.39 9.29 -33.86
N SER A 135 17.53 9.80 -33.34
CA SER A 135 18.95 9.61 -33.77
C SER A 135 19.87 10.63 -33.05
N SER A 136 20.79 10.21 -32.15
CA SER A 136 22.25 9.94 -32.32
C SER A 136 23.07 11.11 -32.90
N ALA A 137 24.28 11.51 -32.49
CA ALA A 137 25.24 11.15 -31.44
C ALA A 137 26.40 12.19 -31.45
N ASN A 138 27.21 12.27 -30.37
CA ASN A 138 28.68 12.08 -30.35
C ASN A 138 29.55 13.12 -29.56
N ALA A 139 30.24 12.56 -28.54
CA ALA A 139 31.65 12.71 -28.10
C ALA A 139 32.30 14.05 -27.65
N SER A 140 32.87 14.04 -26.43
CA SER A 140 34.33 14.04 -26.08
C SER A 140 34.52 14.48 -24.60
N SER A 141 34.92 13.61 -23.67
CA SER A 141 36.29 13.27 -23.20
C SER A 141 37.04 14.35 -22.40
N GLU A 142 37.25 14.13 -21.10
CA GLU A 142 38.56 14.32 -20.43
C GLU A 142 38.62 13.57 -19.07
N SER A 143 39.79 12.98 -18.78
CA SER A 143 40.09 12.10 -17.64
C SER A 143 40.72 12.85 -16.47
N ALA A 144 40.52 12.35 -15.24
CA ALA A 144 41.55 12.36 -14.19
C ALA A 144 41.31 11.22 -13.18
N SER A 145 42.40 10.56 -12.79
CA SER A 145 42.47 9.34 -11.98
C SER A 145 42.94 9.65 -10.56
N SER A 146 42.43 8.91 -9.57
CA SER A 146 43.19 8.56 -8.36
C SER A 146 42.57 7.35 -7.65
N GLN A 147 43.40 6.34 -7.36
CA GLN A 147 43.12 5.11 -6.62
C GLN A 147 43.42 5.25 -5.11
N GLU A 148 43.06 4.19 -4.36
CA GLU A 148 43.36 3.82 -2.95
C GLU A 148 42.29 4.27 -1.92
N GLU A 149 41.82 3.47 -0.96
CA GLU A 149 42.20 2.13 -0.46
C GLU A 149 41.01 1.53 0.33
N ALA A 150 41.01 0.21 0.51
CA ALA A 150 39.94 -0.56 1.16
C ALA A 150 40.07 -0.58 2.70
N SER A 151 38.93 -0.55 3.40
CA SER A 151 38.85 -0.96 4.82
C SER A 151 37.65 -1.87 5.06
N SER A 152 37.90 -3.01 5.68
CA SER A 152 36.95 -4.10 5.97
C SER A 152 35.82 -3.71 6.94
N PRO A 153 34.67 -4.43 6.94
CA PRO A 153 33.49 -4.06 7.73
C PRO A 153 33.62 -4.41 9.22
N VAL A 154 32.96 -3.61 10.06
CA VAL A 154 32.76 -3.85 11.49
C VAL A 154 31.66 -4.90 11.69
N GLU A 155 31.94 -5.95 12.48
CA GLU A 155 30.93 -6.92 12.93
C GLU A 155 29.97 -6.31 13.98
N VAL A 156 28.67 -6.56 13.83
CA VAL A 156 27.61 -6.18 14.78
C VAL A 156 26.84 -7.46 15.20
N PRO A 157 26.49 -7.65 16.50
CA PRO A 157 25.90 -8.88 17.05
C PRO A 157 24.46 -9.22 16.60
N ASP A 158 24.11 -10.52 16.67
CA ASP A 158 23.01 -11.25 15.98
C ASP A 158 21.65 -11.31 16.73
N ASP A 159 21.27 -10.27 17.47
CA ASP A 159 20.03 -10.30 18.29
C ASP A 159 19.28 -8.97 18.41
N THR A 160 19.34 -8.14 17.36
CA THR A 160 18.39 -7.03 17.17
C THR A 160 17.33 -7.39 16.13
N GLU A 161 16.05 -7.24 16.47
CA GLU A 161 14.98 -7.18 15.47
C GLU A 161 15.33 -6.02 14.52
N VAL A 162 15.73 -6.36 13.30
CA VAL A 162 15.98 -5.39 12.23
C VAL A 162 14.63 -4.86 11.80
N ASP A 163 14.19 -3.77 12.45
CA ASP A 163 13.11 -2.95 11.93
C ASP A 163 13.66 -2.24 10.70
N ASN A 164 13.12 -2.58 9.53
CA ASN A 164 13.60 -2.12 8.24
C ASN A 164 13.21 -0.65 8.07
N HIS A 165 13.99 0.28 8.63
CA HIS A 165 13.90 1.70 8.28
C HIS A 165 14.61 1.93 6.93
N GLY A 166 14.10 1.27 5.88
CA GLY A 166 14.49 1.55 4.52
C GLY A 166 14.10 3.00 4.21
N GLY A 167 15.08 3.84 3.88
CA GLY A 167 14.81 5.23 3.51
C GLY A 167 13.92 5.32 2.27
N VAL A 168 13.24 6.45 2.11
CA VAL A 168 12.55 6.79 0.87
C VAL A 168 13.53 7.56 -0.03
N ILE A 169 13.72 7.08 -1.25
CA ILE A 169 14.47 7.79 -2.28
C ILE A 169 13.50 8.60 -3.14
N ILE A 170 13.82 9.87 -3.36
CA ILE A 170 13.09 10.76 -4.26
C ILE A 170 14.00 11.08 -5.43
N VAL A 171 13.52 10.78 -6.64
CA VAL A 171 14.17 11.07 -7.91
C VAL A 171 13.21 11.95 -8.71
N LYS A 172 13.60 13.21 -8.95
CA LYS A 172 12.71 14.23 -9.52
C LYS A 172 11.43 14.38 -8.69
N ASP A 173 10.29 14.00 -9.24
CA ASP A 173 8.95 14.09 -8.66
C ASP A 173 8.40 12.74 -8.19
N ARG A 174 9.23 11.68 -8.16
CA ARG A 174 8.83 10.33 -7.72
C ARG A 174 9.55 9.93 -6.44
N ALA A 175 8.77 9.50 -5.45
CA ALA A 175 9.25 8.83 -4.26
C ALA A 175 9.16 7.30 -4.42
N MET A 176 10.11 6.58 -3.82
CA MET A 176 10.18 5.12 -3.83
C MET A 176 10.79 4.63 -2.51
N GLU A 177 10.24 3.58 -1.91
CA GLU A 177 10.89 2.94 -0.75
C GLU A 177 12.08 2.10 -1.18
N LEU A 178 13.20 2.24 -0.47
CA LEU A 178 14.37 1.39 -0.69
C LEU A 178 14.09 -0.02 -0.17
N PHE A 179 14.17 -0.99 -1.07
CA PHE A 179 13.99 -2.39 -0.75
C PHE A 179 15.30 -3.03 -0.25
N SER A 180 15.16 -3.92 0.73
CA SER A 180 16.22 -4.85 1.13
C SER A 180 15.62 -6.23 1.36
N LEU A 181 16.24 -7.24 0.76
CA LEU A 181 15.88 -8.64 0.96
C LEU A 181 16.17 -9.05 2.40
N ASN A 182 15.17 -9.67 3.03
CA ASN A 182 15.33 -10.42 4.27
C ASN A 182 15.02 -11.89 4.00
N GLU A 183 16.05 -12.68 3.68
CA GLU A 183 15.91 -14.08 3.29
C GLU A 183 15.21 -14.95 4.35
N LYS A 184 15.47 -14.69 5.64
CA LYS A 184 14.84 -15.42 6.75
C LYS A 184 13.33 -15.20 6.77
N LYS A 185 12.89 -13.94 6.61
CA LYS A 185 11.46 -13.59 6.59
C LYS A 185 10.78 -14.08 5.31
N LEU A 186 11.46 -13.97 4.17
CA LEU A 186 10.97 -14.48 2.90
C LEU A 186 10.77 -16.01 2.93
N THR A 187 11.73 -16.75 3.49
CA THR A 187 11.63 -18.20 3.66
C THR A 187 10.46 -18.56 4.59
N SER A 188 10.32 -17.83 5.70
CA SER A 188 9.16 -18.02 6.60
C SER A 188 7.83 -17.75 5.89
N TYR A 189 7.77 -16.77 4.99
CA TYR A 189 6.59 -16.50 4.18
C TYR A 189 6.27 -17.67 3.24
N THR A 190 7.24 -18.21 2.52
CA THR A 190 7.01 -19.37 1.65
C THR A 190 6.64 -20.63 2.42
N ASP A 191 7.22 -20.84 3.62
CA ASP A 191 6.86 -21.94 4.50
C ASP A 191 5.39 -21.88 4.94
N THR A 192 4.88 -20.69 5.26
CA THR A 192 3.46 -20.46 5.57
C THR A 192 2.57 -20.81 4.37
N LEU A 193 2.95 -20.43 3.14
CA LEU A 193 2.19 -20.79 1.94
C LEU A 193 2.20 -22.29 1.65
N ASN A 194 3.35 -22.95 1.85
CA ASN A 194 3.49 -24.39 1.74
C ASN A 194 2.60 -25.11 2.79
N LYS A 195 2.63 -24.64 4.05
CA LYS A 195 1.72 -25.12 5.12
C LYS A 195 0.27 -24.98 4.69
N MET A 196 -0.14 -23.80 4.21
CA MET A 196 -1.51 -23.57 3.72
C MET A 196 -1.88 -24.59 2.63
N LYS A 197 -1.03 -24.79 1.61
CA LYS A 197 -1.32 -25.74 0.54
C LYS A 197 -1.57 -27.16 1.05
N THR A 198 -0.85 -27.62 2.08
CA THR A 198 -1.07 -28.96 2.66
C THR A 198 -2.37 -29.11 3.44
N GLN A 199 -2.96 -28.01 3.93
CA GLN A 199 -4.19 -28.01 4.72
C GLN A 199 -5.45 -27.84 3.87
N LEU A 200 -5.30 -27.35 2.64
CA LEU A 200 -6.41 -27.15 1.71
C LEU A 200 -6.79 -28.43 0.96
N PRO A 201 -8.03 -28.55 0.44
CA PRO A 201 -8.41 -29.65 -0.44
C PRO A 201 -7.43 -29.81 -1.61
N SER A 202 -7.13 -31.05 -2.00
CA SER A 202 -6.20 -31.32 -3.11
C SER A 202 -6.67 -30.75 -4.45
N SER A 203 -7.98 -30.59 -4.63
CA SER A 203 -8.61 -29.94 -5.78
C SER A 203 -8.41 -28.42 -5.82
N THR A 204 -8.14 -27.77 -4.68
CA THR A 204 -7.95 -26.33 -4.60
C THR A 204 -6.54 -25.97 -5.07
N ARG A 205 -6.44 -25.12 -6.09
CA ARG A 205 -5.16 -24.59 -6.58
C ARG A 205 -4.75 -23.42 -5.69
N VAL A 206 -3.46 -23.33 -5.36
CA VAL A 206 -2.91 -22.21 -4.59
C VAL A 206 -1.91 -21.49 -5.46
N PHE A 207 -2.07 -20.18 -5.60
CA PHE A 207 -1.21 -19.31 -6.37
C PHE A 207 -0.50 -18.33 -5.44
N ASN A 208 0.73 -17.98 -5.79
CA ASN A 208 1.45 -16.89 -5.13
C ASN A 208 1.89 -15.86 -6.16
N LEU A 209 1.46 -14.61 -5.96
CA LEU A 209 1.87 -13.46 -6.74
C LEU A 209 2.63 -12.51 -5.82
N LEU A 210 3.90 -12.28 -6.14
CA LEU A 210 4.70 -11.25 -5.48
C LEU A 210 4.73 -10.02 -6.37
N ALA A 211 4.19 -8.91 -5.87
CA ALA A 211 4.09 -7.67 -6.62
C ALA A 211 5.38 -6.85 -6.48
N PRO A 212 6.06 -6.50 -7.59
CA PRO A 212 7.18 -5.57 -7.52
C PRO A 212 6.68 -4.16 -7.18
N THR A 213 7.52 -3.35 -6.55
CA THR A 213 7.24 -1.93 -6.30
C THR A 213 8.00 -1.03 -7.27
N SER A 214 7.68 0.27 -7.25
CA SER A 214 8.27 1.27 -8.15
C SER A 214 9.81 1.34 -8.08
N VAL A 215 10.42 1.07 -6.92
CA VAL A 215 11.88 1.13 -6.76
C VAL A 215 12.62 0.18 -7.69
N GLU A 216 12.04 -0.98 -7.99
CA GLU A 216 12.65 -2.01 -8.84
C GLU A 216 12.82 -1.52 -10.29
N PHE A 217 11.96 -0.62 -10.75
CA PHE A 217 11.94 -0.17 -12.15
C PHE A 217 12.45 1.26 -12.34
N TYR A 218 12.22 2.15 -11.36
CA TYR A 218 12.43 3.59 -11.54
C TYR A 218 13.57 4.16 -10.69
N SER A 219 14.17 3.37 -9.79
CA SER A 219 15.35 3.83 -9.06
C SER A 219 16.63 3.66 -9.88
N PRO A 220 17.68 4.48 -9.65
CA PRO A 220 18.96 4.32 -10.30
C PRO A 220 19.53 2.92 -10.07
N SER A 221 20.14 2.33 -11.11
CA SER A 221 20.64 0.94 -11.08
C SER A 221 21.61 0.61 -9.94
N LYS A 222 22.29 1.61 -9.37
CA LYS A 222 23.13 1.44 -8.16
C LYS A 222 22.35 0.97 -6.92
N TYR A 223 21.03 1.14 -6.91
CA TYR A 223 20.11 0.66 -5.86
C TYR A 223 19.49 -0.71 -6.20
N HIS A 224 19.93 -1.38 -7.27
CA HIS A 224 19.47 -2.71 -7.68
C HIS A 224 20.53 -3.80 -7.44
N SER A 225 21.40 -3.61 -6.44
CA SER A 225 22.36 -4.66 -6.06
C SER A 225 21.63 -5.94 -5.60
N LEU A 226 22.31 -7.10 -5.51
CA LEU A 226 21.65 -8.40 -5.30
C LEU A 226 20.71 -8.43 -4.08
N THR A 227 21.06 -7.77 -2.97
CA THR A 227 20.22 -7.68 -1.77
C THR A 227 19.11 -6.64 -1.87
N GLN A 228 19.06 -5.87 -2.96
CA GLN A 228 18.09 -4.82 -3.24
C GLN A 228 17.24 -5.11 -4.49
N SER A 229 17.48 -6.23 -5.18
CA SER A 229 16.66 -6.65 -6.31
C SER A 229 15.45 -7.44 -5.83
N GLN A 230 14.26 -6.91 -6.10
CA GLN A 230 12.99 -7.61 -5.87
C GLN A 230 12.85 -8.79 -6.81
N LYS A 231 13.35 -8.71 -8.05
CA LYS A 231 13.37 -9.86 -8.95
C LYS A 231 14.13 -11.05 -8.33
N GLY A 232 15.32 -10.79 -7.78
CA GLY A 232 16.11 -11.82 -7.10
C GLY A 232 15.38 -12.42 -5.89
N ALA A 233 14.70 -11.59 -5.09
CA ALA A 233 13.85 -12.04 -4.00
C ALA A 233 12.70 -12.93 -4.49
N PHE A 234 12.05 -12.59 -5.61
CA PHE A 234 10.95 -13.38 -6.15
C PHE A 234 11.43 -14.72 -6.70
N ASP A 235 12.54 -14.73 -7.43
CA ASP A 235 13.17 -15.96 -7.93
C ASP A 235 13.51 -16.90 -6.75
N LEU A 236 14.04 -16.37 -5.65
CA LEU A 236 14.31 -17.13 -4.42
C LEU A 236 13.01 -17.68 -3.81
N ALA A 237 11.99 -16.84 -3.60
CA ALA A 237 10.72 -17.27 -3.03
C ALA A 237 10.05 -18.38 -3.87
N TYR A 238 9.99 -18.20 -5.19
CA TYR A 238 9.37 -19.18 -6.09
C TYR A 238 10.12 -20.50 -6.13
N SER A 239 11.44 -20.50 -5.92
CA SER A 239 12.22 -21.74 -5.80
C SER A 239 11.91 -22.54 -4.53
N GLN A 240 11.35 -21.91 -3.50
CA GLN A 240 11.02 -22.51 -2.20
C GLN A 240 9.57 -23.02 -2.11
N LEU A 241 8.73 -22.69 -3.10
CA LEU A 241 7.32 -23.12 -3.13
C LEU A 241 7.18 -24.62 -3.42
N GLN A 242 6.22 -25.26 -2.73
CA GLN A 242 5.90 -26.68 -2.85
C GLN A 242 4.41 -26.84 -3.16
N ASP A 243 4.10 -27.26 -4.41
CA ASP A 243 2.73 -27.37 -4.94
C ASP A 243 1.88 -26.08 -4.88
N VAL A 244 2.55 -24.93 -4.69
CA VAL A 244 2.01 -23.58 -4.87
C VAL A 244 2.49 -23.04 -6.22
N ILE A 245 1.58 -22.47 -7.00
CA ILE A 245 1.82 -22.03 -8.38
C ILE A 245 2.36 -20.59 -8.36
N PRO A 246 3.62 -20.35 -8.78
CA PRO A 246 4.16 -19.00 -8.84
C PRO A 246 3.54 -18.20 -9.98
N VAL A 247 3.26 -16.91 -9.72
CA VAL A 247 2.74 -15.95 -10.69
C VAL A 247 3.77 -14.85 -10.88
N ASP A 248 4.52 -14.94 -11.98
CA ASP A 248 5.59 -14.00 -12.33
C ASP A 248 5.02 -12.65 -12.84
N ALA A 249 4.62 -11.80 -11.90
CA ALA A 249 4.16 -10.45 -12.19
C ALA A 249 5.28 -9.55 -12.68
N TYR A 250 6.52 -9.75 -12.22
CA TYR A 250 7.68 -8.96 -12.65
C TYR A 250 7.86 -9.00 -14.16
N SER A 251 7.91 -10.21 -14.75
CA SER A 251 8.15 -10.35 -16.19
C SER A 251 6.98 -9.83 -17.04
N ALA A 252 5.77 -9.78 -16.48
CA ALA A 252 4.61 -9.19 -17.16
C ALA A 252 4.61 -7.65 -17.09
N ILE A 253 5.14 -7.07 -16.00
CA ILE A 253 5.18 -5.61 -15.79
C ILE A 253 6.38 -4.96 -16.49
N ALA A 254 7.57 -5.58 -16.41
CA ALA A 254 8.83 -4.99 -16.86
C ALA A 254 8.82 -4.42 -18.30
N PRO A 255 8.15 -5.05 -19.30
CA PRO A 255 8.09 -4.52 -20.66
C PRO A 255 7.28 -3.22 -20.84
N HIS A 256 6.50 -2.82 -19.83
CA HIS A 256 5.53 -1.71 -19.90
C HIS A 256 5.92 -0.52 -19.02
N THR A 257 7.19 -0.45 -18.58
CA THR A 257 7.68 0.58 -17.64
C THR A 257 7.74 2.00 -18.23
N ASP A 258 7.43 2.17 -19.51
CA ASP A 258 7.18 3.45 -20.16
C ASP A 258 5.75 3.98 -19.93
N GLU A 259 4.83 3.14 -19.45
CA GLU A 259 3.46 3.49 -19.08
C GLU A 259 3.35 3.96 -17.61
N TYR A 260 2.19 4.53 -17.24
CA TYR A 260 1.91 4.98 -15.88
C TYR A 260 1.51 3.82 -14.96
N LEU A 261 2.49 3.00 -14.56
CA LEU A 261 2.24 1.75 -13.81
C LEU A 261 2.27 1.88 -12.29
N TYR A 262 2.93 2.92 -11.77
CA TYR A 262 3.09 3.16 -10.33
C TYR A 262 2.92 4.63 -10.04
N PHE A 263 2.23 4.93 -8.94
CA PHE A 263 2.12 6.29 -8.43
C PHE A 263 3.51 6.87 -8.11
N ARG A 264 3.64 8.18 -8.22
CA ARG A 264 4.87 8.90 -7.87
C ARG A 264 4.88 9.30 -6.40
N THR A 265 3.71 9.56 -5.84
CA THR A 265 3.49 10.11 -4.50
C THR A 265 2.91 9.06 -3.53
N ASP A 266 2.54 7.89 -4.03
CA ASP A 266 2.00 6.77 -3.27
C ASP A 266 2.83 5.49 -3.47
N HIS A 267 2.81 4.62 -2.47
CA HIS A 267 3.59 3.38 -2.47
C HIS A 267 3.03 2.27 -3.37
N HIS A 268 1.79 2.36 -3.87
CA HIS A 268 1.17 1.32 -4.69
C HIS A 268 1.50 1.42 -6.19
N TRP A 269 1.21 0.34 -6.91
CA TRP A 269 0.95 0.40 -8.35
C TRP A 269 -0.36 1.14 -8.68
N THR A 270 -0.52 1.54 -9.94
CA THR A 270 -1.82 1.98 -10.48
C THR A 270 -2.68 0.76 -10.85
N ALA A 271 -3.96 0.98 -11.20
CA ALA A 271 -4.79 -0.10 -11.73
C ALA A 271 -4.18 -0.75 -12.99
N ARG A 272 -3.49 0.04 -13.83
CA ARG A 272 -2.76 -0.46 -15.00
C ARG A 272 -1.52 -1.27 -14.65
N GLY A 273 -0.79 -0.90 -13.61
CA GLY A 273 0.27 -1.76 -13.07
C GLY A 273 -0.29 -3.11 -12.59
N ALA A 274 -1.40 -3.08 -11.87
CA ALA A 274 -2.11 -4.28 -11.42
C ALA A 274 -2.66 -5.13 -12.59
N TYR A 275 -3.06 -4.51 -13.69
CA TYR A 275 -3.51 -5.21 -14.90
C TYR A 275 -2.44 -6.15 -15.45
N TYR A 276 -1.19 -5.72 -15.54
CA TYR A 276 -0.11 -6.58 -16.06
C TYR A 276 0.16 -7.76 -15.13
N ALA A 277 0.12 -7.56 -13.81
CA ALA A 277 0.14 -8.68 -12.85
C ALA A 277 -1.06 -9.63 -13.03
N TYR A 278 -2.25 -9.08 -13.33
CA TYR A 278 -3.44 -9.85 -13.64
C TYR A 278 -3.27 -10.70 -14.92
N THR A 279 -2.59 -10.20 -15.96
CA THR A 279 -2.29 -11.01 -17.15
C THR A 279 -1.36 -12.19 -16.84
N ALA A 280 -0.39 -12.00 -15.93
CA ALA A 280 0.47 -13.08 -15.44
C ALA A 280 -0.36 -14.13 -14.68
N PHE A 281 -1.28 -13.68 -13.83
CA PHE A 281 -2.19 -14.58 -13.12
C PHE A 281 -3.11 -15.33 -14.08
N ALA A 282 -3.72 -14.66 -15.05
CA ALA A 282 -4.58 -15.25 -16.07
C ALA A 282 -3.91 -16.42 -16.80
N LYS A 283 -2.63 -16.23 -17.17
CA LYS A 283 -1.80 -17.26 -17.80
C LYS A 283 -1.65 -18.50 -16.92
N GLN A 284 -1.37 -18.33 -15.63
CA GLN A 284 -1.20 -19.46 -14.70
C GLN A 284 -2.54 -20.12 -14.33
N ALA A 285 -3.59 -19.31 -14.18
CA ALA A 285 -4.93 -19.77 -13.84
C ALA A 285 -5.65 -20.44 -15.03
N GLY A 286 -5.17 -20.23 -16.26
CA GLY A 286 -5.66 -20.89 -17.47
C GLY A 286 -6.90 -20.22 -18.08
N PHE A 287 -7.01 -18.89 -17.97
CA PHE A 287 -8.05 -18.11 -18.65
C PHE A 287 -7.45 -16.99 -19.50
N THR A 288 -8.22 -16.50 -20.46
CA THR A 288 -7.79 -15.38 -21.33
C THR A 288 -8.09 -14.06 -20.61
N PRO A 289 -7.10 -13.17 -20.43
CA PRO A 289 -7.37 -11.87 -19.85
C PRO A 289 -8.25 -11.03 -20.78
N VAL A 290 -9.12 -10.19 -20.21
CA VAL A 290 -9.86 -9.18 -20.99
C VAL A 290 -8.86 -8.08 -21.37
N ASP A 291 -8.89 -7.61 -22.61
CA ASP A 291 -8.00 -6.53 -23.06
C ASP A 291 -8.29 -5.25 -22.28
N ILE A 292 -7.25 -4.55 -21.81
CA ILE A 292 -7.39 -3.31 -21.05
C ILE A 292 -8.21 -2.24 -21.79
N ASN A 293 -8.21 -2.26 -23.12
CA ASN A 293 -8.94 -1.32 -23.96
C ASN A 293 -10.45 -1.63 -24.07
N ASP A 294 -10.88 -2.83 -23.64
CA ASP A 294 -12.28 -3.24 -23.64
C ASP A 294 -13.02 -2.84 -22.36
N PHE A 295 -12.34 -2.16 -21.43
CA PHE A 295 -12.92 -1.68 -20.19
C PHE A 295 -13.40 -0.24 -20.30
N GLU A 296 -14.52 0.05 -19.66
CA GLU A 296 -14.83 1.42 -19.32
C GLU A 296 -13.87 1.93 -18.26
N THR A 297 -13.34 3.15 -18.43
CA THR A 297 -12.30 3.71 -17.58
C THR A 297 -12.52 5.20 -17.31
N GLY A 298 -11.95 5.68 -16.22
CA GLY A 298 -11.90 7.09 -15.85
C GLY A 298 -10.77 7.36 -14.86
N GLN A 299 -10.73 8.56 -14.32
CA GLN A 299 -9.72 8.95 -13.33
C GLN A 299 -10.31 9.78 -12.19
N ILE A 300 -9.61 9.77 -11.06
CA ILE A 300 -9.84 10.63 -9.89
C ILE A 300 -8.58 11.47 -9.69
N ASP A 301 -8.72 12.78 -9.88
CA ASP A 301 -7.60 13.73 -9.84
C ASP A 301 -7.13 14.06 -8.42
N ASP A 302 -6.03 14.82 -8.34
CA ASP A 302 -5.48 15.43 -7.12
C ASP A 302 -5.12 14.43 -6.02
N PHE A 303 -4.52 13.30 -6.41
CA PHE A 303 -4.05 12.28 -5.47
C PHE A 303 -2.61 12.54 -5.03
N VAL A 304 -2.42 12.81 -3.74
CA VAL A 304 -1.08 12.88 -3.11
C VAL A 304 -1.02 11.83 -2.00
N GLY A 305 -0.25 10.77 -2.25
CA GLY A 305 -0.35 9.52 -1.50
C GLY A 305 0.54 9.36 -0.26
N SER A 306 0.72 8.10 0.15
CA SER A 306 1.43 7.71 1.37
C SER A 306 2.89 8.15 1.43
N LEU A 307 3.61 8.21 0.30
CA LEU A 307 5.01 8.58 0.29
C LEU A 307 5.19 10.08 0.53
N TYR A 308 4.23 10.91 0.13
CA TYR A 308 4.18 12.30 0.61
C TYR A 308 3.93 12.36 2.11
N ARG A 309 2.98 11.59 2.64
CA ARG A 309 2.72 11.55 4.10
C ARG A 309 3.98 11.18 4.89
N ALA A 310 4.72 10.18 4.43
CA ALA A 310 5.94 9.71 5.08
C ALA A 310 7.12 10.69 4.96
N THR A 311 7.29 11.33 3.80
CA THR A 311 8.47 12.18 3.53
C THR A 311 8.23 13.67 3.79
N GLN A 312 6.98 14.12 3.69
CA GLN A 312 6.55 15.52 3.64
C GLN A 312 7.28 16.33 2.55
N ALA A 313 7.76 15.67 1.49
CA ALA A 313 8.54 16.32 0.45
C ALA A 313 7.65 17.18 -0.45
N GLN A 314 7.93 18.49 -0.51
CA GLN A 314 7.12 19.46 -1.25
C GLN A 314 6.99 19.14 -2.75
N VAL A 315 8.05 18.59 -3.36
CA VAL A 315 8.03 18.20 -4.78
C VAL A 315 6.92 17.19 -5.10
N LEU A 316 6.53 16.32 -4.16
CA LEU A 316 5.44 15.37 -4.33
C LEU A 316 4.08 16.06 -4.23
N LYS A 317 3.95 17.03 -3.32
CA LYS A 317 2.72 17.83 -3.18
C LYS A 317 2.44 18.70 -4.40
N ASP A 318 3.51 19.29 -4.96
CA ASP A 318 3.42 20.17 -6.12
C ASP A 318 3.15 19.40 -7.42
N ASN A 319 3.29 18.07 -7.40
CA ASN A 319 3.11 17.18 -8.55
C ASN A 319 2.17 16.01 -8.21
N PRO A 320 0.89 16.29 -7.92
CA PRO A 320 -0.07 15.24 -7.57
C PRO A 320 -0.21 14.21 -8.69
N ASP A 321 -0.50 12.98 -8.29
CA ASP A 321 -0.94 11.89 -9.14
C ASP A 321 -2.46 11.95 -9.41
N TYR A 322 -2.95 11.03 -10.23
CA TYR A 322 -4.37 10.72 -10.38
C TYR A 322 -4.56 9.21 -10.25
N VAL A 323 -5.71 8.77 -9.73
CA VAL A 323 -6.09 7.35 -9.70
C VAL A 323 -6.91 7.03 -10.94
N GLU A 324 -6.31 6.32 -11.89
CA GLU A 324 -7.07 5.70 -12.99
C GLU A 324 -7.80 4.45 -12.49
N TYR A 325 -8.99 4.22 -13.02
CA TYR A 325 -9.80 3.04 -12.69
C TYR A 325 -10.40 2.41 -13.94
N PHE A 326 -10.71 1.11 -13.84
CA PHE A 326 -11.35 0.33 -14.90
C PHE A 326 -12.53 -0.42 -14.31
N LEU A 327 -13.72 -0.21 -14.87
CA LEU A 327 -14.96 -0.81 -14.36
C LEU A 327 -15.11 -2.24 -14.88
N PRO A 328 -15.38 -3.25 -14.02
CA PRO A 328 -15.65 -4.60 -14.48
C PRO A 328 -16.73 -4.64 -15.57
N ASN A 329 -16.52 -5.44 -16.62
CA ASN A 329 -17.45 -5.58 -17.75
C ASN A 329 -18.68 -6.43 -17.43
N VAL A 330 -18.84 -6.82 -16.17
CA VAL A 330 -19.94 -7.63 -15.67
C VAL A 330 -20.57 -6.96 -14.46
N GLU A 331 -21.89 -7.11 -14.33
CA GLU A 331 -22.60 -6.76 -13.11
C GLU A 331 -21.99 -7.51 -11.92
N ASN A 332 -21.86 -6.82 -10.79
CA ASN A 332 -21.33 -7.39 -9.56
C ASN A 332 -21.96 -6.72 -8.34
N GLU A 333 -22.10 -7.49 -7.27
CA GLU A 333 -22.55 -7.02 -5.96
C GLU A 333 -21.44 -7.31 -4.94
N GLY A 334 -20.92 -6.26 -4.29
CA GLY A 334 -19.87 -6.35 -3.28
C GLY A 334 -20.42 -6.14 -1.87
N LYS A 335 -19.98 -6.99 -0.93
CA LYS A 335 -20.24 -6.85 0.51
C LYS A 335 -18.99 -7.16 1.32
N TYR A 336 -18.74 -6.40 2.38
CA TYR A 336 -17.75 -6.77 3.39
C TYR A 336 -18.40 -7.21 4.70
N PHE A 337 -17.67 -8.02 5.47
CA PHE A 337 -18.12 -8.73 6.65
C PHE A 337 -17.07 -8.63 7.76
N LYS A 338 -17.56 -8.63 9.00
CA LYS A 338 -16.71 -8.58 10.22
C LYS A 338 -16.36 -9.96 10.76
N SER A 339 -16.87 -11.03 10.15
CA SER A 339 -16.57 -12.42 10.51
C SER A 339 -16.71 -13.35 9.31
N GLN A 340 -16.16 -14.56 9.43
CA GLN A 340 -16.23 -15.61 8.39
C GLN A 340 -17.66 -16.11 8.12
N ASP A 341 -18.59 -15.90 9.05
CA ASP A 341 -19.99 -16.34 8.91
C ASP A 341 -20.75 -15.50 7.87
N MET A 342 -20.17 -14.36 7.46
CA MET A 342 -20.72 -13.46 6.44
C MET A 342 -22.15 -12.98 6.74
N THR A 343 -22.45 -12.71 8.02
CA THR A 343 -23.71 -12.09 8.45
C THR A 343 -23.61 -10.57 8.42
N ASP A 344 -24.75 -9.88 8.25
CA ASP A 344 -24.88 -8.41 8.33
C ASP A 344 -23.90 -7.63 7.43
N GLY A 345 -23.69 -8.12 6.20
CA GLY A 345 -22.74 -7.52 5.26
C GLY A 345 -23.08 -6.09 4.86
N ILE A 346 -22.04 -5.25 4.78
CA ILE A 346 -22.15 -3.84 4.35
C ILE A 346 -21.78 -3.77 2.87
N THR A 347 -22.62 -3.07 2.10
CA THR A 347 -22.43 -2.93 0.64
C THR A 347 -21.19 -2.10 0.34
N ILE A 348 -20.38 -2.58 -0.58
CA ILE A 348 -19.18 -1.91 -1.08
C ILE A 348 -19.12 -2.02 -2.60
N HIS A 349 -18.35 -1.13 -3.24
CA HIS A 349 -18.12 -1.18 -4.68
C HIS A 349 -16.77 -1.81 -4.98
N ALA A 350 -16.70 -2.61 -6.04
CA ALA A 350 -15.42 -3.10 -6.54
C ALA A 350 -14.51 -1.95 -6.99
N VAL A 351 -15.12 -0.95 -7.63
CA VAL A 351 -14.49 0.29 -8.08
C VAL A 351 -15.46 1.44 -7.82
N ALA A 352 -15.05 2.43 -7.03
CA ALA A 352 -15.80 3.66 -6.80
C ALA A 352 -15.28 4.77 -7.74
N THR A 353 -16.17 5.36 -8.55
CA THR A 353 -15.79 6.41 -9.52
C THR A 353 -15.59 7.79 -8.89
N LYS A 354 -15.91 7.92 -7.60
CA LYS A 354 -15.72 9.13 -6.79
C LYS A 354 -15.27 8.73 -5.39
N VAL A 355 -14.26 9.43 -4.88
CA VAL A 355 -13.72 9.24 -3.52
C VAL A 355 -13.49 10.61 -2.89
N ASN A 356 -14.18 10.89 -1.77
CA ASN A 356 -14.06 12.17 -1.07
C ASN A 356 -12.81 12.23 -0.19
N SER A 357 -12.40 11.09 0.40
CA SER A 357 -11.15 10.96 1.15
C SER A 357 -9.96 11.48 0.36
N SER A 358 -8.94 12.04 1.01
CA SER A 358 -7.68 12.37 0.33
C SER A 358 -6.94 11.13 -0.16
N ASN A 359 -7.21 9.99 0.48
CA ASN A 359 -6.74 8.69 0.06
C ASN A 359 -7.60 8.15 -1.09
N LYS A 360 -7.27 8.59 -2.30
CA LYS A 360 -8.02 8.21 -3.51
C LYS A 360 -7.88 6.71 -3.86
N TYR A 361 -6.89 6.01 -3.29
CA TYR A 361 -6.71 4.57 -3.52
C TYR A 361 -7.84 3.71 -2.91
N LEU A 362 -8.63 4.26 -1.97
CA LEU A 362 -9.89 3.66 -1.50
C LEU A 362 -10.94 3.47 -2.62
N CYS A 363 -10.68 4.00 -3.82
CA CYS A 363 -11.38 3.67 -5.06
C CYS A 363 -11.57 2.16 -5.26
N PHE A 364 -10.59 1.34 -4.88
CA PHE A 364 -10.62 -0.10 -5.15
C PHE A 364 -11.10 -0.89 -3.93
N ILE A 365 -12.14 -1.69 -4.14
CA ILE A 365 -12.78 -2.62 -3.19
C ILE A 365 -13.09 -2.04 -1.80
N SER A 366 -13.14 -0.71 -1.70
CA SER A 366 -13.21 -0.01 -0.43
C SER A 366 -12.07 -0.44 0.51
N GLY A 367 -10.83 -0.54 0.03
CA GLY A 367 -9.66 -0.72 0.88
C GLY A 367 -9.52 -2.10 1.57
N ASP A 368 -9.05 -2.07 2.82
CA ASP A 368 -8.67 -3.25 3.60
C ASP A 368 -9.76 -3.63 4.61
N THR A 369 -10.45 -4.72 4.29
CA THR A 369 -11.50 -5.33 5.10
C THR A 369 -11.11 -6.75 5.50
N LEU A 370 -11.58 -7.24 6.66
CA LEU A 370 -11.35 -8.63 7.06
C LEU A 370 -11.78 -9.62 6.00
N LEU A 371 -13.05 -9.55 5.57
CA LEU A 371 -13.58 -10.43 4.55
C LEU A 371 -14.55 -9.67 3.67
N SER A 372 -14.32 -9.67 2.36
CA SER A 372 -15.24 -9.17 1.35
C SER A 372 -15.63 -10.28 0.39
N ARG A 373 -16.85 -10.19 -0.14
CA ARG A 373 -17.36 -11.05 -1.21
C ARG A 373 -17.93 -10.20 -2.32
N PHE A 374 -17.50 -10.47 -3.54
CA PHE A 374 -18.11 -9.99 -4.76
C PHE A 374 -18.76 -11.16 -5.49
N THR A 375 -20.07 -11.09 -5.70
CA THR A 375 -20.80 -12.04 -6.56
C THR A 375 -21.02 -11.38 -7.91
N THR A 376 -20.75 -12.09 -9.00
CA THR A 376 -20.71 -11.51 -10.35
C THR A 376 -21.80 -12.06 -11.27
N GLY A 377 -21.99 -11.40 -12.41
CA GLY A 377 -22.81 -11.87 -13.52
C GLY A 377 -22.26 -13.12 -14.22
N VAL A 378 -21.01 -13.51 -13.96
CA VAL A 378 -20.41 -14.75 -14.48
C VAL A 378 -21.11 -15.96 -13.86
N LYS A 379 -21.51 -16.95 -14.68
CA LYS A 379 -22.24 -18.16 -14.26
C LYS A 379 -21.45 -19.43 -14.58
N ASN A 380 -20.23 -19.52 -14.04
CA ASN A 380 -19.32 -20.65 -14.28
C ASN A 380 -19.10 -21.51 -13.03
N GLY A 381 -19.73 -21.18 -11.90
CA GLY A 381 -19.57 -21.86 -10.63
C GLY A 381 -18.20 -21.71 -9.96
N LYS A 382 -17.26 -20.98 -10.57
CA LYS A 382 -15.89 -20.84 -10.06
C LYS A 382 -15.80 -19.82 -8.96
N SER A 383 -15.05 -20.16 -7.92
CA SER A 383 -14.80 -19.28 -6.78
C SER A 383 -13.31 -19.13 -6.50
N ILE A 384 -12.90 -17.91 -6.15
CA ILE A 384 -11.52 -17.59 -5.74
C ILE A 384 -11.51 -16.90 -4.38
N LEU A 385 -10.54 -17.26 -3.53
CA LEU A 385 -10.18 -16.51 -2.33
C LEU A 385 -8.85 -15.79 -2.54
N VAL A 386 -8.86 -14.47 -2.43
CA VAL A 386 -7.68 -13.62 -2.51
C VAL A 386 -7.23 -13.25 -1.10
N ILE A 387 -6.06 -13.71 -0.68
CA ILE A 387 -5.42 -13.36 0.59
C ILE A 387 -4.40 -12.27 0.30
N LYS A 388 -4.59 -11.08 0.86
CA LYS A 388 -3.90 -9.89 0.38
C LYS A 388 -3.53 -8.90 1.47
N GLU A 389 -2.64 -7.98 1.11
CA GLU A 389 -2.60 -6.62 1.67
C GLU A 389 -3.04 -5.60 0.60
N SER A 390 -2.83 -4.30 0.84
CA SER A 390 -3.39 -3.21 0.06
C SER A 390 -3.02 -3.18 -1.44
N TYR A 391 -1.91 -3.80 -1.89
CA TYR A 391 -1.66 -4.00 -3.32
C TYR A 391 -2.75 -4.83 -4.00
N GLY A 392 -3.37 -5.77 -3.29
CA GLY A 392 -4.48 -6.56 -3.80
C GLY A 392 -5.71 -5.75 -4.17
N ASN A 393 -5.86 -4.53 -3.65
CA ASN A 393 -7.08 -3.73 -3.83
C ASN A 393 -7.31 -3.41 -5.30
N ALA A 394 -6.29 -2.85 -5.98
CA ALA A 394 -6.36 -2.56 -7.42
C ALA A 394 -6.31 -3.82 -8.31
N PHE A 395 -5.97 -5.00 -7.76
CA PHE A 395 -5.93 -6.26 -8.49
C PHE A 395 -7.29 -6.97 -8.55
N VAL A 396 -8.03 -6.98 -7.45
CA VAL A 396 -9.30 -7.73 -7.32
C VAL A 396 -10.33 -7.42 -8.42
N PRO A 397 -10.56 -6.16 -8.84
CA PRO A 397 -11.56 -5.84 -9.86
C PRO A 397 -11.38 -6.60 -11.17
N TRP A 398 -10.14 -6.92 -11.56
CA TRP A 398 -9.85 -7.67 -12.79
C TRP A 398 -10.41 -9.11 -12.74
N LEU A 399 -10.44 -9.72 -11.55
CA LEU A 399 -10.93 -11.09 -11.34
C LEU A 399 -12.45 -11.22 -11.52
N LEU A 400 -13.20 -10.12 -11.34
CA LEU A 400 -14.66 -10.16 -11.39
C LEU A 400 -15.21 -10.61 -12.74
N ASN A 401 -14.44 -10.42 -13.81
CA ASN A 401 -14.81 -10.86 -15.16
C ASN A 401 -14.67 -12.38 -15.37
N HIS A 402 -14.07 -13.11 -14.42
CA HIS A 402 -13.66 -14.52 -14.60
C HIS A 402 -14.22 -15.50 -13.56
N TYR A 403 -14.63 -15.00 -12.40
CA TYR A 403 -15.13 -15.82 -11.30
C TYR A 403 -16.56 -15.42 -10.93
N GLU A 404 -17.38 -16.42 -10.64
CA GLU A 404 -18.75 -16.21 -10.13
C GLU A 404 -18.73 -15.61 -8.72
N ASN A 405 -17.81 -16.10 -7.87
CA ASN A 405 -17.58 -15.55 -6.54
C ASN A 405 -16.10 -15.19 -6.33
N VAL A 406 -15.84 -13.96 -5.92
CA VAL A 406 -14.52 -13.48 -5.51
C VAL A 406 -14.58 -13.11 -4.04
N TYR A 407 -13.91 -13.91 -3.21
CA TYR A 407 -13.70 -13.64 -1.80
C TYR A 407 -12.35 -12.94 -1.61
N VAL A 408 -12.29 -11.96 -0.73
CA VAL A 408 -11.08 -11.19 -0.45
C VAL A 408 -10.88 -11.12 1.05
N CYS A 409 -9.73 -11.56 1.54
CA CYS A 409 -9.38 -11.54 2.94
C CYS A 409 -8.10 -10.73 3.17
N ASP A 410 -8.18 -9.75 4.06
CA ASP A 410 -7.00 -9.11 4.63
C ASP A 410 -6.80 -9.58 6.07
N PRO A 411 -5.84 -10.48 6.33
CA PRO A 411 -5.66 -11.09 7.64
C PRO A 411 -5.07 -10.13 8.68
N ARG A 412 -4.75 -8.88 8.32
CA ARG A 412 -4.39 -7.83 9.30
C ARG A 412 -5.62 -7.30 10.04
N GLN A 413 -6.79 -7.39 9.43
CA GLN A 413 -8.05 -6.86 9.95
C GLN A 413 -8.76 -7.83 10.91
N GLY A 414 -8.25 -9.04 11.07
CA GLY A 414 -8.84 -10.09 11.90
C GLY A 414 -8.47 -11.48 11.38
N THR A 415 -9.13 -12.50 11.93
CA THR A 415 -8.83 -13.90 11.61
C THR A 415 -10.07 -14.60 11.07
N ILE A 416 -9.89 -15.35 9.99
CA ILE A 416 -10.82 -16.38 9.50
C ILE A 416 -10.10 -17.73 9.54
N ASN A 417 -10.81 -18.86 9.57
CA ASN A 417 -10.18 -20.16 9.36
C ASN A 417 -10.16 -20.47 7.85
N ILE A 418 -9.03 -20.25 7.19
CA ILE A 418 -8.88 -20.43 5.74
C ILE A 418 -9.23 -21.86 5.30
N PRO A 419 -8.75 -22.94 5.96
CA PRO A 419 -9.08 -24.30 5.56
C PRO A 419 -10.58 -24.63 5.60
N SER A 420 -11.30 -24.23 6.65
CA SER A 420 -12.76 -24.43 6.70
C SER A 420 -13.45 -23.51 5.70
N PHE A 421 -13.04 -22.25 5.60
CA PHE A 421 -13.64 -21.29 4.66
C PHE A 421 -13.58 -21.77 3.21
N VAL A 422 -12.42 -22.27 2.77
CA VAL A 422 -12.23 -22.83 1.43
C VAL A 422 -13.15 -24.03 1.19
N ARG A 423 -13.29 -24.91 2.19
CA ARG A 423 -14.14 -26.10 2.09
C ARG A 423 -15.62 -25.75 2.05
N ASP A 424 -16.06 -24.88 2.94
CA ASP A 424 -17.48 -24.56 3.15
C ASP A 424 -18.03 -23.69 2.00
N ASN A 425 -17.17 -22.93 1.33
CA ASN A 425 -17.54 -22.09 0.18
C ASN A 425 -17.13 -22.68 -1.17
N ASN A 426 -16.64 -23.92 -1.22
CA ASN A 426 -16.18 -24.60 -2.44
C ASN A 426 -15.22 -23.75 -3.28
N VAL A 427 -14.18 -23.22 -2.65
CA VAL A 427 -13.20 -22.35 -3.33
C VAL A 427 -12.26 -23.19 -4.21
N ASP A 428 -12.24 -22.88 -5.51
CA ASP A 428 -11.39 -23.55 -6.50
C ASP A 428 -9.95 -23.04 -6.46
N ASP A 429 -9.79 -21.72 -6.35
CA ASP A 429 -8.51 -21.03 -6.42
C ASP A 429 -8.27 -20.22 -5.14
N VAL A 430 -7.08 -20.32 -4.57
CA VAL A 430 -6.59 -19.41 -3.54
C VAL A 430 -5.42 -18.64 -4.10
N LEU A 431 -5.46 -17.31 -4.05
CA LEU A 431 -4.38 -16.44 -4.49
C LEU A 431 -3.84 -15.65 -3.30
N ALA A 432 -2.58 -15.90 -2.92
CA ALA A 432 -1.84 -15.01 -2.02
C ALA A 432 -1.14 -13.93 -2.86
N ILE A 433 -1.56 -12.68 -2.70
CA ILE A 433 -0.98 -11.51 -3.39
C ILE A 433 -0.38 -10.56 -2.36
N ASN A 434 0.94 -10.40 -2.42
CA ASN A 434 1.68 -9.52 -1.51
C ASN A 434 2.81 -8.80 -2.25
N TYR A 435 3.04 -7.53 -1.97
CA TYR A 435 4.23 -6.85 -2.48
C TYR A 435 5.53 -7.30 -1.80
N ALA A 436 6.67 -6.98 -2.42
CA ALA A 436 7.99 -7.47 -2.01
C ALA A 436 8.31 -7.26 -0.53
N PHE A 437 7.94 -6.10 0.03
CA PHE A 437 8.27 -5.78 1.43
C PHE A 437 7.43 -6.61 2.39
N SER A 438 6.15 -6.85 2.13
CA SER A 438 5.30 -7.69 2.97
C SER A 438 5.83 -9.12 3.10
N ALA A 439 6.30 -9.69 1.99
CA ALA A 439 6.93 -11.01 2.01
C ALA A 439 8.25 -11.03 2.82
N CYS A 440 8.92 -9.88 2.94
CA CYS A 440 10.19 -9.73 3.68
C CYS A 440 10.03 -9.13 5.10
N SER A 441 8.84 -8.68 5.52
CA SER A 441 8.62 -7.99 6.80
C SER A 441 7.85 -8.82 7.84
N GLY A 442 7.38 -10.02 7.47
CA GLY A 442 6.66 -10.92 8.37
C GLY A 442 5.14 -10.82 8.30
N PHE A 443 4.58 -10.41 7.15
CA PHE A 443 3.14 -10.47 6.90
C PHE A 443 2.55 -11.88 7.09
N ASN A 444 3.34 -12.92 6.85
CA ASN A 444 2.92 -14.32 6.99
C ASN A 444 2.39 -14.69 8.38
N LYS A 445 2.81 -13.98 9.45
CA LYS A 445 2.25 -14.19 10.80
C LYS A 445 0.73 -14.00 10.88
N TYR A 446 0.17 -13.16 10.01
CA TYR A 446 -1.28 -12.94 9.93
C TYR A 446 -1.95 -14.11 9.19
N ILE A 447 -1.32 -14.63 8.14
CA ILE A 447 -1.78 -15.83 7.44
C ILE A 447 -1.73 -17.04 8.37
N ASP A 448 -0.64 -17.24 9.11
CA ASP A 448 -0.48 -18.38 10.04
C ASP A 448 -1.62 -18.47 11.05
N LYS A 449 -2.07 -17.34 11.61
CA LYS A 449 -3.24 -17.28 12.50
C LYS A 449 -4.53 -17.77 11.85
N CYS A 450 -4.63 -17.68 10.54
CA CYS A 450 -5.79 -18.12 9.77
C CYS A 450 -5.69 -19.60 9.33
N LEU A 451 -4.57 -20.27 9.61
CA LEU A 451 -4.30 -21.68 9.31
C LEU A 451 -4.38 -22.60 10.55
N ASP A 452 -4.51 -22.00 11.72
CA ASP A 452 -4.71 -22.68 13.01
C ASP A 452 -6.22 -22.80 13.30
#